data_AF-A0A1L3ZTB8-F1
#
_entry.id   AF-A0A1L3ZTB8-F1
#
_cell.length_a   1.000
_cell.length_b   1.000
_cell.length_c   1.000
_cell.angle_alpha   90.00
_cell.angle_beta   90.00
_cell.angle_gamma   90.00
#
_symmetry.space_group_name_H-M   'P 1'
#
loop_
_entity.id
_entity.type
_entity.pdbx_description
1 polymer ?
#
loop_
_entity_poly.entity_id
_entity_poly.type
_entity_poly.pdbx_seq_one_letter_code
_entity_poly.pdbx_strand_id
1 'polypeptide(L)'
;MSGGKVLPAPQRLTESEARRMLALGLQRVVKAHGPSRVALDAGCDEKTIRNARDETTSLKLHTTLNLLALDATALDELLAAYGFRLAPLYADEAHDLRMISGLASVAGALAEANADGVRDHRETLAVADALRPLLPQLAAIIEQADRLRSGRAGG
;
A
#
# COMPACT_ATOMS: atom_id res chain seq x y z
N MET A 1 5.28 -20.98 27.01
CA MET A 1 6.03 -21.14 25.74
C MET A 1 5.66 -19.97 24.83
N SER A 2 6.54 -18.97 24.73
CA SER A 2 6.30 -17.74 23.97
C SER A 2 6.68 -17.93 22.50
N GLY A 3 5.70 -18.21 21.65
CA GLY A 3 5.85 -18.11 20.20
C GLY A 3 5.92 -16.64 19.81
N GLY A 4 7.11 -16.04 19.89
CA GLY A 4 7.34 -14.71 19.34
C GLY A 4 7.02 -14.75 17.84
N LYS A 5 6.03 -13.96 17.40
CA LYS A 5 5.84 -13.66 15.98
C LYS A 5 7.06 -12.87 15.53
N VAL A 6 8.11 -13.58 15.10
CA VAL A 6 9.26 -12.98 14.43
C VAL A 6 8.72 -12.52 13.09
N LEU A 7 8.54 -11.20 12.94
CA LEU A 7 8.40 -10.61 11.61
C LEU A 7 9.54 -11.18 10.76
N PRO A 8 9.29 -11.68 9.53
CA PRO A 8 10.36 -12.18 8.69
C PRO A 8 11.45 -11.11 8.64
N ALA A 9 12.68 -11.49 9.01
CA ALA A 9 13.79 -10.55 9.02
C ALA A 9 13.87 -9.93 7.62
N PRO A 10 13.96 -8.59 7.49
CA PRO A 10 13.94 -7.93 6.20
C PRO A 10 15.04 -8.54 5.32
N GLN A 11 14.60 -9.30 4.31
CA GLN A 11 15.49 -10.04 3.44
C GLN A 11 16.07 -9.05 2.42
N ARG A 12 17.37 -9.12 2.19
CA ARG A 12 17.98 -8.37 1.08
C ARG A 12 17.43 -8.96 -0.21
N LEU A 13 16.67 -8.16 -0.96
CA LEU A 13 16.19 -8.57 -2.27
C LEU A 13 17.37 -8.60 -3.26
N THR A 14 17.41 -9.66 -4.05
CA THR A 14 18.17 -9.70 -5.30
C THR A 14 17.52 -8.79 -6.34
N GLU A 15 18.27 -8.44 -7.38
CA GLU A 15 17.74 -7.63 -8.48
C GLU A 15 16.54 -8.32 -9.18
N SER A 16 16.59 -9.63 -9.36
CA SER A 16 15.50 -10.39 -9.99
C SER A 16 14.24 -10.42 -9.13
N GLU A 17 14.36 -10.52 -7.80
CA GLU A 17 13.21 -10.48 -6.91
C GLU A 17 12.55 -9.10 -6.90
N ALA A 18 13.36 -8.03 -6.79
CA ALA A 18 12.84 -6.68 -6.85
C ALA A 18 12.15 -6.37 -8.18
N ARG A 19 12.76 -6.82 -9.30
CA ARG A 19 12.16 -6.67 -10.65
C ARG A 19 10.84 -7.41 -10.77
N ARG A 20 10.76 -8.66 -10.28
CA ARG A 20 9.53 -9.46 -10.29
C ARG A 20 8.42 -8.82 -9.47
N MET A 21 8.74 -8.34 -8.27
CA MET A 21 7.76 -7.68 -7.39
C MET A 21 7.22 -6.39 -8.02
N LEU A 22 8.11 -5.58 -8.61
CA LEU A 22 7.69 -4.39 -9.36
C LEU A 22 6.82 -4.76 -10.58
N ALA A 23 7.16 -5.83 -11.31
CA ALA A 23 6.40 -6.30 -12.45
C ALA A 23 4.96 -6.71 -12.07
N LEU A 24 4.76 -7.35 -10.92
CA LEU A 24 3.42 -7.71 -10.42
C LEU A 24 2.54 -6.47 -10.20
N GLY A 25 3.09 -5.42 -9.55
CA GLY A 25 2.40 -4.14 -9.41
C GLY A 25 2.09 -3.51 -10.77
N LEU A 26 3.07 -3.46 -11.68
CA LEU A 26 2.89 -2.94 -13.03
C LEU A 26 1.84 -3.70 -13.85
N GLN A 27 1.75 -5.03 -13.73
CA GLN A 27 0.72 -5.81 -14.41
C GLN A 27 -0.69 -5.39 -14.00
N ARG A 28 -0.91 -5.14 -12.70
CA ARG A 28 -2.18 -4.60 -12.18
C ARG A 28 -2.46 -3.21 -12.75
N VAL A 29 -1.50 -2.29 -12.64
CA VAL A 29 -1.67 -0.89 -13.07
C VAL A 29 -1.88 -0.81 -14.59
N VAL A 30 -1.12 -1.56 -15.39
CA VAL A 30 -1.28 -1.62 -16.85
C VAL A 30 -2.62 -2.25 -17.24
N LYS A 31 -3.11 -3.26 -16.51
CA LYS A 31 -4.45 -3.83 -16.74
C LYS A 31 -5.56 -2.80 -16.47
N ALA A 32 -5.39 -1.93 -15.47
CA ALA A 32 -6.37 -0.92 -15.10
C ALA A 32 -6.37 0.31 -16.04
N HIS A 33 -5.19 0.77 -16.46
CA HIS A 33 -5.04 2.07 -17.14
C HIS A 33 -4.52 1.99 -18.59
N GLY A 34 -4.03 0.82 -19.01
CA GLY A 34 -3.38 0.62 -20.30
C GLY A 34 -1.92 1.11 -20.34
N PRO A 35 -1.06 0.48 -21.16
CA PRO A 35 0.39 0.71 -21.11
C PRO A 35 0.81 2.12 -21.52
N SER A 36 0.11 2.75 -22.47
CA SER A 36 0.45 4.09 -22.95
C SER A 36 0.21 5.18 -21.90
N ARG A 37 -0.90 5.07 -21.13
CA ARG A 37 -1.19 6.00 -20.04
C ARG A 37 -0.19 5.84 -18.90
N VAL A 38 0.11 4.60 -18.52
CA VAL A 38 1.11 4.29 -17.49
C VAL A 38 2.47 4.88 -17.86
N ALA A 39 2.89 4.77 -19.13
CA ALA A 39 4.16 5.31 -19.59
C ALA A 39 4.22 6.83 -19.46
N LEU A 40 3.16 7.52 -19.90
CA LEU A 40 3.04 8.97 -19.79
C LEU A 40 3.17 9.44 -18.33
N ASP A 41 2.38 8.86 -17.43
CA ASP A 41 2.37 9.27 -16.02
C ASP A 41 3.66 8.87 -15.28
N ALA A 42 4.27 7.75 -15.65
CA ALA A 42 5.57 7.34 -15.12
C ALA A 42 6.72 8.23 -15.63
N GLY A 43 6.51 8.98 -16.72
CA GLY A 43 7.52 9.84 -17.34
C GLY A 43 8.52 9.07 -18.21
N CYS A 44 8.07 8.02 -18.90
CA CYS A 44 8.91 7.23 -19.82
C CYS A 44 8.16 6.80 -21.09
N ASP A 45 8.81 6.04 -21.97
CA ASP A 45 8.16 5.48 -23.16
C ASP A 45 7.42 4.16 -22.86
N GLU A 46 6.47 3.82 -23.72
CA GLU A 46 5.65 2.62 -23.56
C GLU A 46 6.48 1.32 -23.61
N LYS A 47 7.57 1.33 -24.39
CA LYS A 47 8.48 0.17 -24.48
C LYS A 47 9.14 -0.10 -23.14
N THR A 48 9.50 0.94 -22.40
CA THR A 48 10.10 0.87 -21.06
C THR A 48 9.12 0.24 -20.06
N ILE A 49 7.85 0.64 -20.08
CA ILE A 49 6.81 0.02 -19.26
C ILE A 49 6.61 -1.45 -19.61
N ARG A 50 6.52 -1.80 -20.90
CA ARG A 50 6.37 -3.21 -21.32
C ARG A 50 7.56 -4.06 -20.90
N ASN A 51 8.79 -3.59 -21.13
CA ASN A 51 9.99 -4.31 -20.72
C ASN A 51 10.06 -4.51 -19.20
N ALA A 52 9.59 -3.54 -18.40
CA ALA A 52 9.54 -3.69 -16.96
C ALA A 52 8.45 -4.65 -16.48
N ARG A 53 7.25 -4.56 -17.07
CA ARG A 53 6.13 -5.47 -16.81
C ARG A 53 6.48 -6.92 -17.17
N ASP A 54 7.25 -7.11 -18.24
CA ASP A 54 7.67 -8.41 -18.77
C ASP A 54 9.04 -8.84 -18.20
N GLU A 55 9.49 -8.20 -17.12
CA GLU A 55 10.70 -8.53 -16.35
C GLU A 55 12.02 -8.53 -17.16
N THR A 56 12.03 -7.87 -18.33
CA THR A 56 13.20 -7.75 -19.19
C THR A 56 14.20 -6.72 -18.65
N THR A 57 13.72 -5.63 -18.08
CA THR A 57 14.55 -4.55 -17.49
C THR A 57 13.87 -3.96 -16.27
N SER A 58 14.62 -3.40 -15.32
CA SER A 58 14.02 -2.64 -14.20
C SER A 58 13.73 -1.19 -14.59
N LEU A 59 12.75 -0.56 -13.94
CA LEU A 59 12.53 0.88 -14.06
C LEU A 59 13.60 1.66 -13.29
N LYS A 60 13.89 2.89 -13.76
CA LYS A 60 14.66 3.86 -12.98
C LYS A 60 13.87 4.27 -11.75
N LEU A 61 14.56 4.62 -10.66
CA LEU A 61 13.93 4.94 -9.38
C LEU A 61 12.81 5.99 -9.48
N HIS A 62 13.06 7.11 -10.17
CA HIS A 62 12.03 8.15 -10.34
C HIS A 62 10.82 7.65 -11.12
N THR A 63 11.03 6.87 -12.20
CA THR A 63 9.95 6.26 -12.98
C THR A 63 9.12 5.32 -12.12
N THR A 64 9.77 4.53 -11.27
CA THR A 64 9.11 3.65 -10.29
C THR A 64 8.25 4.44 -9.31
N LEU A 65 8.76 5.54 -8.76
CA LEU A 65 8.03 6.36 -7.79
C LEU A 65 6.88 7.15 -8.43
N ASN A 66 7.04 7.60 -9.68
CA ASN A 66 5.99 8.31 -10.41
C ASN A 66 4.72 7.46 -10.61
N LEU A 67 4.84 6.13 -10.59
CA LEU A 67 3.67 5.23 -10.66
C LEU A 67 2.67 5.50 -9.53
N LEU A 68 3.13 5.99 -8.38
CA LEU A 68 2.27 6.30 -7.24
C LEU A 68 1.31 7.47 -7.51
N ALA A 69 1.63 8.34 -8.47
CA ALA A 69 0.73 9.41 -8.88
C ALA A 69 -0.47 8.88 -9.70
N LEU A 70 -0.32 7.71 -10.33
CA LEU A 70 -1.38 7.04 -11.07
C LEU A 70 -2.12 6.02 -10.21
N ASP A 71 -1.39 5.19 -9.47
CA ASP A 71 -1.94 4.15 -8.60
C ASP A 71 -1.12 4.03 -7.32
N ALA A 72 -1.73 4.39 -6.18
CA ALA A 72 -1.07 4.38 -4.88
C ALA A 72 -0.61 2.97 -4.43
N THR A 73 -1.16 1.91 -5.02
CA THR A 73 -0.79 0.52 -4.72
C THR A 73 0.36 0.00 -5.59
N ALA A 74 0.88 0.80 -6.54
CA ALA A 74 1.82 0.33 -7.56
C ALA A 74 3.09 -0.33 -7.01
N LEU A 75 3.48 -0.04 -5.75
CA LEU A 75 4.69 -0.56 -5.10
C LEU A 75 4.40 -1.51 -3.93
N ASP A 76 3.16 -1.96 -3.75
CA ASP A 76 2.75 -2.78 -2.60
C ASP A 76 3.56 -4.08 -2.51
N GLU A 77 3.73 -4.80 -3.61
CA GLU A 77 4.49 -6.06 -3.64
C GLU A 77 5.95 -5.87 -3.24
N LEU A 78 6.57 -4.77 -3.67
CA LEU A 78 7.97 -4.46 -3.39
C LEU A 78 8.16 -4.11 -1.90
N LEU A 79 7.24 -3.34 -1.33
CA LEU A 79 7.33 -2.89 0.07
C LEU A 79 6.87 -3.96 1.06
N ALA A 80 5.92 -4.81 0.66
CA ALA A 80 5.47 -5.94 1.46
C ALA A 80 6.61 -6.93 1.78
N ALA A 81 7.62 -7.05 0.91
CA ALA A 81 8.83 -7.84 1.16
C ALA A 81 9.62 -7.38 2.41
N TYR A 82 9.45 -6.12 2.80
CA TYR A 82 10.05 -5.52 3.98
C TYR A 82 9.03 -5.31 5.12
N GLY A 83 7.80 -5.77 4.96
CA GLY A 83 6.71 -5.53 5.91
C GLY A 83 6.19 -4.09 5.92
N PHE A 84 6.46 -3.30 4.87
CA PHE A 84 6.00 -1.93 4.73
C PHE A 84 4.81 -1.82 3.77
N ARG A 85 4.10 -0.69 3.84
CA ARG A 85 3.02 -0.29 2.94
C ARG A 85 3.06 1.23 2.76
N LEU A 86 2.73 1.72 1.57
CA LEU A 86 2.57 3.16 1.33
C LEU A 86 1.17 3.64 1.73
N ALA A 87 1.14 4.87 2.24
CA ALA A 87 -0.05 5.58 2.66
C ALA A 87 -0.01 6.98 2.04
N PRO A 88 -1.10 7.50 1.48
CA PRO A 88 -1.22 8.92 1.19
C PRO A 88 -1.03 9.74 2.47
N LEU A 89 -0.28 10.84 2.39
CA LEU A 89 0.00 11.74 3.53
C LEU A 89 -1.15 12.72 3.85
N TYR A 90 -2.23 12.68 3.07
CA TYR A 90 -3.35 13.62 3.16
C TYR A 90 -4.67 12.88 3.16
N ALA A 91 -5.58 13.30 4.03
CA ALA A 91 -6.99 12.95 4.00
C ALA A 91 -7.78 14.11 3.36
N ASP A 92 -8.87 13.77 2.67
CA ASP A 92 -9.89 14.70 2.19
C ASP A 92 -11.22 14.30 2.85
N GLU A 93 -12.20 15.19 2.95
CA GLU A 93 -13.47 14.97 3.67
C GLU A 93 -14.22 13.72 3.15
N ALA A 94 -14.10 13.42 1.85
CA ALA A 94 -14.63 12.21 1.25
C ALA A 94 -13.91 10.93 1.72
N HIS A 95 -12.63 11.02 2.10
CA HIS A 95 -11.89 9.94 2.75
C HIS A 95 -12.33 9.74 4.19
N ASP A 96 -12.64 10.81 4.93
CA ASP A 96 -13.05 10.71 6.33
C ASP A 96 -14.36 9.92 6.49
N LEU A 97 -15.36 10.16 5.63
CA LEU A 97 -16.61 9.40 5.67
C LEU A 97 -16.41 7.90 5.36
N ARG A 98 -15.57 7.58 4.37
CA ARG A 98 -15.23 6.19 4.05
C ARG A 98 -14.44 5.53 5.19
N MET A 99 -13.53 6.27 5.80
CA MET A 99 -12.75 5.84 6.95
C MET A 99 -13.64 5.53 8.14
N ILE A 100 -14.59 6.41 8.48
CA ILE A 100 -15.57 6.21 9.55
C ILE A 100 -16.42 4.96 9.31
N SER A 101 -16.96 4.80 8.09
CA SER A 101 -17.73 3.61 7.74
C SER A 101 -16.89 2.34 7.86
N GLY A 102 -15.63 2.37 7.41
CA GLY A 102 -14.71 1.24 7.53
C GLY A 102 -14.39 0.90 8.99
N LEU A 103 -14.14 1.91 9.83
CA LEU A 103 -13.91 1.72 11.26
C LEU A 103 -15.12 1.08 11.95
N ALA A 104 -16.34 1.51 11.63
CA ALA A 104 -17.55 0.93 12.18
C ALA A 104 -17.70 -0.55 11.80
N SER A 105 -17.43 -0.89 10.53
CA SER A 105 -17.44 -2.28 10.06
C SER A 105 -16.38 -3.13 10.76
N VAL A 106 -15.17 -2.60 10.96
CA VAL A 106 -14.10 -3.28 11.69
C VAL A 106 -14.47 -3.49 13.16
N ALA A 107 -15.09 -2.49 13.80
CA ALA A 107 -15.55 -2.60 15.18
C ALA A 107 -16.59 -3.71 15.35
N GLY A 108 -17.53 -3.83 14.40
CA GLY A 108 -18.48 -4.94 14.33
C GLY A 108 -17.79 -6.29 14.18
N ALA A 109 -16.90 -6.42 13.19
CA ALA A 109 -16.14 -7.65 12.95
C ALA A 109 -15.27 -8.06 14.15
N LEU A 110 -14.69 -7.08 14.87
CA LEU A 110 -13.94 -7.33 16.11
C LEU A 110 -14.84 -7.78 17.25
N ALA A 111 -16.05 -7.24 17.37
CA ALA A 111 -17.01 -7.66 18.39
C ALA A 111 -17.47 -9.10 18.14
N GLU A 112 -17.80 -9.43 16.89
CA GLU A 112 -18.19 -10.78 16.46
C GLU A 112 -17.05 -11.79 16.69
N ALA A 113 -15.84 -11.46 16.25
CA ALA A 113 -14.65 -12.30 16.42
C ALA A 113 -14.18 -12.47 17.87
N ASN A 114 -14.76 -11.74 18.82
CA ASN A 114 -14.50 -11.92 20.25
C ASN A 114 -15.75 -12.37 21.02
N ALA A 115 -16.85 -12.69 20.34
CA ALA A 115 -18.13 -12.99 20.97
C ALA A 115 -18.08 -14.25 21.85
N ASP A 116 -17.24 -15.23 21.48
CA ASP A 116 -16.99 -16.46 22.23
C ASP A 116 -15.80 -16.34 23.21
N GLY A 117 -15.21 -15.15 23.30
CA GLY A 117 -14.05 -14.86 24.15
C GLY A 117 -12.70 -15.32 23.59
N VAL A 118 -12.65 -15.92 22.39
CA VAL A 118 -11.40 -16.41 21.79
C VAL A 118 -11.35 -16.10 20.29
N ARG A 119 -10.60 -15.06 19.92
CA ARG A 119 -10.34 -14.76 18.51
C ARG A 119 -9.36 -15.77 17.88
N ASP A 120 -9.83 -16.52 16.89
CA ASP A 120 -9.02 -17.52 16.19
C ASP A 120 -8.10 -16.92 15.11
N HIS A 121 -7.34 -17.79 14.44
CA HIS A 121 -6.40 -17.37 13.39
C HIS A 121 -7.10 -16.81 12.15
N ARG A 122 -8.25 -17.37 11.76
CA ARG A 122 -9.02 -16.93 10.58
C ARG A 122 -9.65 -15.57 10.83
N GLU A 123 -10.25 -15.40 11.99
CA GLU A 123 -10.84 -14.14 12.42
C GLU A 123 -9.78 -13.05 12.55
N THR A 124 -8.61 -13.40 13.09
CA THR A 124 -7.47 -12.47 13.15
C THR A 124 -7.04 -12.01 11.76
N LEU A 125 -6.98 -12.91 10.78
CA LEU A 125 -6.64 -12.56 9.40
C LEU A 125 -7.73 -11.69 8.76
N ALA A 126 -9.00 -12.03 8.93
CA ALA A 126 -10.13 -11.26 8.40
C ALA A 126 -10.19 -9.83 8.98
N VAL A 127 -10.01 -9.69 10.30
CA VAL A 127 -9.93 -8.38 10.95
C VAL A 127 -8.72 -7.59 10.45
N ALA A 128 -7.57 -8.24 10.26
CA ALA A 128 -6.38 -7.59 9.73
C ALA A 128 -6.59 -7.11 8.28
N ASP A 129 -7.25 -7.90 7.43
CA ASP A 129 -7.61 -7.53 6.06
C ASP A 129 -8.54 -6.31 6.03
N ALA A 130 -9.49 -6.22 6.96
CA ALA A 130 -10.40 -5.08 7.09
C ALA A 130 -9.71 -3.82 7.65
N LEU A 131 -8.75 -3.96 8.56
CA LEU A 131 -7.99 -2.83 9.15
C LEU A 131 -6.96 -2.23 8.19
N ARG A 132 -6.30 -3.08 7.41
CA ARG A 132 -5.22 -2.74 6.48
C ARG A 132 -5.50 -1.52 5.58
N PRO A 133 -6.66 -1.37 4.93
CA PRO A 133 -6.97 -0.19 4.13
C PRO A 133 -7.25 1.08 4.95
N LEU A 134 -7.55 0.96 6.25
CA LEU A 134 -7.87 2.10 7.13
C LEU A 134 -6.64 2.74 7.77
N LEU A 135 -5.61 1.93 8.05
CA LEU A 135 -4.32 2.40 8.61
C LEU A 135 -3.74 3.64 7.89
N PRO A 136 -3.61 3.68 6.55
CA PRO A 136 -3.09 4.87 5.87
C PRO A 136 -3.96 6.11 6.08
N GLN A 137 -5.28 5.95 6.15
CA GLN A 137 -6.22 7.05 6.35
C GLN A 137 -6.14 7.61 7.77
N LEU A 138 -6.00 6.74 8.77
CA LEU A 138 -5.75 7.12 10.16
C LEU A 138 -4.41 7.86 10.31
N ALA A 139 -3.37 7.38 9.64
CA ALA A 139 -2.05 8.00 9.67
C ALA A 139 -2.07 9.42 9.06
N ALA A 140 -2.79 9.62 7.96
CA ALA A 140 -2.92 10.92 7.31
C ALA A 140 -3.49 12.01 8.23
N ILE A 141 -4.48 11.66 9.08
CA ILE A 141 -5.05 12.59 10.07
C ILE A 141 -4.01 13.01 11.11
N ILE A 142 -3.22 12.05 11.61
CA ILE A 142 -2.15 12.31 12.59
C ILE A 142 -1.09 13.23 11.97
N GLU A 143 -0.65 12.95 10.74
CA GLU A 143 0.33 13.77 10.04
C GLU A 143 -0.18 15.18 9.73
N GLN A 144 -1.46 15.33 9.38
CA GLN A 144 -2.09 16.65 9.23
C GLN A 144 -2.03 17.44 10.55
N ALA A 145 -2.37 16.80 11.67
CA ALA A 145 -2.28 17.43 12.99
C ALA A 145 -0.85 17.88 13.34
N ASP A 146 0.16 17.05 13.05
CA ASP A 146 1.56 17.38 13.33
C ASP A 146 2.10 18.52 12.44
N ARG A 147 1.60 18.64 11.21
CA ARG A 147 1.91 19.79 10.34
C ARG A 147 1.29 21.09 10.83
N LEU A 148 0.05 21.05 11.29
CA LEU A 148 -0.60 22.20 11.92
C LEU A 148 0.18 22.66 13.16
N ARG A 149 0.65 21.71 13.99
CA ARG A 149 1.48 22.00 15.17
C ARG A 149 2.86 22.58 14.86
N SER A 150 3.48 22.14 13.76
CA SER A 150 4.81 22.60 13.34
C SER A 150 4.81 23.88 12.51
N GLY A 151 3.64 24.48 12.27
CA GLY A 151 3.50 25.73 11.49
C GLY A 151 3.78 25.57 9.99
N ARG A 152 3.84 24.34 9.47
CA ARG A 152 4.08 24.03 8.04
C ARG A 152 2.79 23.96 7.21
N ALA A 153 1.75 24.68 7.62
CA ALA A 153 0.49 24.72 6.90
C ALA A 153 0.57 25.78 5.78
N GLY A 154 1.00 25.37 4.59
CA GLY A 154 0.89 26.19 3.38
C GLY A 154 2.13 26.16 2.49
N GLY A 155 2.01 25.46 1.36
CA GLY A 155 2.93 25.41 0.23
C GLY A 155 2.32 24.59 -0.88
#